data_AF-A0A5M4D6L7-F1
#
_entry.id   AF-A0A5M4D6L7-F1
#
_cell.length_a   1.000
_cell.length_b   1.000
_cell.length_c   1.000
_cell.angle_alpha   90.00
_cell.angle_beta   90.00
_cell.angle_gamma   90.00
#
_symmetry.space_group_name_H-M   'P 1'
#
loop_
_entity.id
_entity.type
_entity.pdbx_description
1 polymer ?
#
loop_
_entity_poly.entity_id
_entity_poly.type
_entity_poly.pdbx_seq_one_letter_code
_entity_poly.pdbx_strand_id
1 'polypeptide(L)'
;MVTVQRRLRSVARRAWVCSALVIAAAGLLKLTDVESFAATLSSWRVVPPVTRFPVALTVLVLELGLGLAALVGLWRSRAVLGLMALLALVTSVFVVESVVSSPPTCGCFGLISRWHGSHPSAWLLLGRNLLLLGMLVPAVLTQDASSSPKFRPLAQSPEVLRRGFSIAELLVVIAVVGVLVALALPMLSRSMKEARSTASLANLKSHATVVTLYCTDSADVFPWFSDPVTWNLDLEYGDRDYSYPHFFLAHVWGVGLVDYYEGIWPHAAMAYPGVREDCSYYLSSTLMASPEYWDGLARNGPEQWKAQMLHNVTFPGKKAMLVTAIDSQFPWWSFKGPTAEFALVDGSAARFPAARLIEPLLTGDGRWYGTYLPIGVYGLHTVRGVQGRDIE
;
A
#
# COMPACT_ATOMS: atom_id res chain seq x y z
N MET A 1 26.29 49.03 -21.71
CA MET A 1 26.09 48.32 -20.42
C MET A 1 24.62 48.15 -20.01
N VAL A 2 23.77 49.18 -20.10
CA VAL A 2 22.36 49.13 -19.64
C VAL A 2 21.49 48.10 -20.39
N THR A 3 21.67 47.94 -21.70
CA THR A 3 20.89 46.99 -22.54
C THR A 3 21.18 45.53 -22.21
N VAL A 4 22.43 45.22 -21.83
CA VAL A 4 22.88 43.89 -21.43
C VAL A 4 22.30 43.53 -20.06
N GLN A 5 22.34 44.45 -19.09
CA GLN A 5 21.73 44.24 -17.76
C GLN A 5 20.21 44.05 -17.84
N ARG A 6 19.52 44.77 -18.72
CA ARG A 6 18.06 44.65 -18.90
C ARG A 6 17.67 43.32 -19.54
N ARG A 7 18.45 42.82 -20.51
CA ARG A 7 18.29 41.45 -21.07
C ARG A 7 18.58 40.37 -20.03
N LEU A 8 19.64 40.51 -19.23
CA LEU A 8 19.97 39.55 -18.16
C LEU A 8 18.85 39.45 -17.12
N ARG A 9 18.27 40.58 -16.68
CA ARG A 9 17.13 40.60 -15.76
C ARG A 9 15.86 40.00 -16.37
N SER A 10 15.61 40.17 -17.66
CA SER A 10 14.42 39.59 -18.32
C SER A 10 14.55 38.08 -18.50
N VAL A 11 15.73 37.58 -18.85
CA VAL A 11 16.03 36.14 -18.93
C VAL A 11 15.96 35.50 -17.54
N ALA A 12 16.59 36.10 -16.54
CA ALA A 12 16.49 35.67 -15.14
C ALA A 12 15.03 35.61 -14.68
N ARG A 13 14.22 36.62 -15.03
CA ARG A 13 12.80 36.65 -14.68
C ARG A 13 12.01 35.50 -15.31
N ARG A 14 12.27 35.18 -16.58
CA ARG A 14 11.61 34.05 -17.25
C ARG A 14 12.02 32.72 -16.65
N ALA A 15 13.30 32.54 -16.32
CA ALA A 15 13.82 31.29 -15.78
C ALA A 15 13.17 30.88 -14.45
N TRP A 16 13.12 31.78 -13.46
CA TRP A 16 12.53 31.42 -12.17
C TRP A 16 11.00 31.30 -12.24
N VAL A 17 10.31 32.08 -13.10
CA VAL A 17 8.86 31.92 -13.34
C VAL A 17 8.56 30.55 -13.95
N CYS A 18 9.34 30.13 -14.95
CA CYS A 18 9.20 28.79 -15.52
C CYS A 18 9.39 27.70 -14.47
N SER A 19 10.35 27.85 -13.56
CA SER A 19 10.57 26.88 -12.48
C SER A 19 9.43 26.86 -11.47
N ALA A 20 8.95 28.03 -11.05
CA ALA A 20 7.78 28.12 -10.17
C ALA A 20 6.51 27.53 -10.80
N LEU A 21 6.31 27.75 -12.12
CA LEU A 21 5.21 27.12 -12.88
C LEU A 21 5.35 25.60 -12.91
N VAL A 22 6.53 25.06 -13.19
CA VAL A 22 6.76 23.60 -13.23
C VAL A 22 6.52 22.98 -11.86
N ILE A 23 6.97 23.61 -10.77
CA ILE A 23 6.77 23.10 -9.40
C ILE A 23 5.29 23.19 -8.99
N ALA A 24 4.61 24.29 -9.29
CA ALA A 24 3.17 24.43 -9.03
C ALA A 24 2.34 23.42 -9.83
N ALA A 25 2.69 23.19 -11.10
CA ALA A 25 2.05 22.19 -11.95
C ALA A 25 2.30 20.76 -11.44
N ALA A 26 3.52 20.46 -10.95
CA ALA A 26 3.82 19.18 -10.31
C ALA A 26 2.97 18.97 -9.04
N GLY A 27 2.80 20.00 -8.22
CA GLY A 27 1.88 19.98 -7.09
C GLY A 27 0.43 19.72 -7.53
N LEU A 28 -0.05 20.42 -8.56
CA LEU A 28 -1.41 20.22 -9.08
C LEU A 28 -1.63 18.80 -9.64
N LEU A 29 -0.62 18.21 -10.29
CA LEU A 29 -0.67 16.83 -10.78
C LEU A 29 -0.61 15.78 -9.65
N LYS A 30 -0.04 16.12 -8.49
CA LYS A 30 -0.09 15.26 -7.29
C LYS A 30 -1.44 15.33 -6.57
N LEU A 31 -2.17 16.43 -6.70
CA LEU A 31 -3.53 16.57 -6.14
C LEU A 31 -4.52 15.59 -6.77
N THR A 32 -4.34 15.22 -8.05
CA THR A 32 -5.26 14.31 -8.73
C THR A 32 -5.16 12.86 -8.26
N ASP A 33 -4.03 12.47 -7.64
CA ASP A 33 -3.78 11.11 -7.14
C ASP A 33 -2.74 11.10 -6.00
N VAL A 34 -3.15 11.63 -4.85
CA VAL A 34 -2.28 11.77 -3.65
C VAL A 34 -1.88 10.40 -3.11
N GLU A 35 -2.78 9.41 -3.18
CA GLU A 35 -2.53 8.05 -2.69
C GLU A 35 -1.41 7.37 -3.47
N SER A 36 -1.39 7.51 -4.80
CA SER A 36 -0.32 6.96 -5.62
C SER A 36 1.02 7.63 -5.36
N PHE A 37 1.03 8.95 -5.16
CA PHE A 37 2.24 9.65 -4.79
C PHE A 37 2.77 9.17 -3.43
N ALA A 38 1.89 9.02 -2.43
CA ALA A 38 2.25 8.45 -1.13
C ALA A 38 2.73 6.99 -1.25
N ALA A 39 2.17 6.21 -2.17
CA ALA A 39 2.64 4.86 -2.46
C ALA A 39 4.05 4.86 -3.05
N THR A 40 4.46 5.84 -3.87
CA THR A 40 5.86 5.91 -4.36
C THR A 40 6.88 6.15 -3.24
N LEU A 41 6.46 6.77 -2.12
CA LEU A 41 7.32 6.89 -0.93
C LEU A 41 7.55 5.56 -0.21
N SER A 42 6.90 4.47 -0.63
CA SER A 42 7.18 3.13 -0.11
C SER A 42 8.57 2.61 -0.42
N SER A 43 9.16 3.05 -1.55
CA SER A 43 10.53 2.69 -1.91
C SER A 43 11.59 3.50 -1.15
N TRP A 44 11.19 4.45 -0.30
CA TRP A 44 12.09 5.31 0.46
C TRP A 44 12.23 4.76 1.89
N ARG A 45 13.41 4.27 2.27
CA ARG A 45 13.71 3.78 3.63
C ARG A 45 13.76 4.91 4.65
N VAL A 46 14.22 6.11 4.25
CA VAL A 46 14.24 7.30 5.13
C VAL A 46 12.82 7.69 5.58
N VAL A 47 11.78 7.32 4.83
CA VAL A 47 10.39 7.70 5.15
C VAL A 47 9.64 6.49 5.73
N PRO A 48 9.41 6.46 7.06
CA PRO A 48 8.61 5.43 7.71
C PRO A 48 7.23 5.24 7.04
N PRO A 49 6.68 4.01 6.98
CA PRO A 49 5.37 3.74 6.37
C PRO A 49 4.25 4.67 6.80
N VAL A 50 4.22 5.04 8.09
CA VAL A 50 3.17 5.87 8.69
C VAL A 50 3.31 7.35 8.30
N THR A 51 4.53 7.82 8.01
CA THR A 51 4.78 9.22 7.63
C THR A 51 4.68 9.45 6.13
N ARG A 52 4.56 8.41 5.30
CA ARG A 52 4.50 8.54 3.84
C ARG A 52 3.36 9.45 3.39
N PHE A 53 2.14 9.22 3.87
CA PHE A 53 0.99 10.05 3.49
C PHE A 53 1.08 11.49 4.03
N PRO A 54 1.44 11.74 5.31
CA PRO A 54 1.69 13.10 5.81
C PRO A 54 2.81 13.84 5.06
N VAL A 55 3.92 13.17 4.76
CA VAL A 55 5.05 13.75 4.01
C VAL A 55 4.62 14.06 2.58
N ALA A 56 3.89 13.15 1.93
CA ALA A 56 3.33 13.37 0.60
C ALA A 56 2.43 14.62 0.57
N LEU A 57 1.51 14.74 1.54
CA LEU A 57 0.62 15.90 1.68
C LEU A 57 1.40 17.18 1.98
N THR A 58 2.41 17.12 2.85
CA THR A 58 3.23 18.28 3.21
C THR A 58 4.01 18.79 2.02
N VAL A 59 4.68 17.90 1.28
CA VAL A 59 5.41 18.24 0.05
C VAL A 59 4.45 18.83 -0.98
N LEU A 60 3.26 18.24 -1.15
CA LEU A 60 2.23 18.73 -2.07
C LEU A 60 1.78 20.16 -1.73
N VAL A 61 1.41 20.41 -0.46
CA VAL A 61 0.93 21.72 -0.01
C VAL A 61 2.03 22.76 -0.13
N LEU A 62 3.28 22.40 0.16
CA LEU A 62 4.42 23.29 0.02
C LEU A 62 4.75 23.59 -1.45
N GLU A 63 4.77 22.59 -2.34
CA GLU A 63 5.03 22.79 -3.78
C GLU A 63 3.97 23.69 -4.42
N LEU A 64 2.69 23.39 -4.18
CA LEU A 64 1.58 24.16 -4.75
C LEU A 64 1.48 25.54 -4.11
N GLY A 65 1.54 25.62 -2.78
CA GLY A 65 1.38 26.86 -2.02
C GLY A 65 2.52 27.84 -2.28
N LEU A 66 3.78 27.39 -2.21
CA LEU A 66 4.94 28.24 -2.48
C LEU A 66 5.05 28.58 -3.98
N GLY A 67 4.69 27.63 -4.86
CA GLY A 67 4.63 27.85 -6.31
C GLY A 67 3.64 28.94 -6.69
N LEU A 68 2.40 28.85 -6.21
CA LEU A 68 1.36 29.86 -6.44
C LEU A 68 1.71 31.21 -5.79
N ALA A 69 2.22 31.22 -4.56
CA ALA A 69 2.64 32.45 -3.89
C ALA A 69 3.74 33.18 -4.69
N ALA A 70 4.71 32.43 -5.23
CA ALA A 70 5.76 32.99 -6.07
C ALA A 70 5.23 33.57 -7.40
N LEU A 71 4.21 32.94 -8.00
CA LEU A 71 3.61 33.36 -9.27
C LEU A 71 2.68 34.57 -9.13
N VAL A 72 1.85 34.61 -8.08
CA VAL A 72 0.91 35.70 -7.77
C VAL A 72 1.65 36.93 -7.21
N GLY A 73 2.91 36.76 -6.78
CA GLY A 73 3.73 37.83 -6.23
C GLY A 73 3.52 38.08 -4.72
N LEU A 74 2.77 37.21 -4.05
CA LEU A 74 2.59 37.25 -2.60
C LEU A 74 3.88 36.79 -1.91
N TRP A 75 4.55 37.71 -1.21
CA TRP A 75 5.81 37.44 -0.50
C TRP A 75 6.87 36.74 -1.38
N ARG A 76 6.97 37.19 -2.64
CA ARG A 76 7.77 36.55 -3.70
C ARG A 76 9.17 36.12 -3.26
N SER A 77 9.89 36.96 -2.52
CA SER A 77 11.20 36.63 -2.00
C SER A 77 11.22 35.42 -1.08
N ARG A 78 10.28 35.37 -0.13
CA ARG A 78 10.13 34.27 0.83
C ARG A 78 9.62 33.00 0.15
N ALA A 79 8.71 33.14 -0.81
CA ALA A 79 8.18 32.02 -1.58
C ALA A 79 9.27 31.33 -2.43
N VAL A 80 10.10 32.12 -3.13
CA VAL A 80 11.24 31.61 -3.90
C VAL A 80 12.28 30.94 -3.01
N LEU A 81 12.63 31.54 -1.87
CA LEU A 81 13.54 30.94 -0.90
C LEU A 81 12.98 29.61 -0.35
N GLY A 82 11.67 29.57 -0.06
CA GLY A 82 10.99 28.35 0.35
C GLY A 82 11.03 27.25 -0.71
N LEU A 83 10.80 27.58 -1.99
CA LEU A 83 10.91 26.64 -3.11
C LEU A 83 12.32 26.06 -3.25
N MET A 84 13.35 26.91 -3.10
CA MET A 84 14.74 26.45 -3.13
C MET A 84 15.05 25.54 -1.95
N ALA A 85 14.62 25.88 -0.74
CA ALA A 85 14.83 25.07 0.45
C ALA A 85 14.14 23.70 0.33
N LEU A 86 12.90 23.69 -0.17
CA LEU A 86 12.14 22.47 -0.41
C LEU A 86 12.83 21.57 -1.44
N LEU A 87 13.21 22.12 -2.61
CA LEU A 87 13.92 21.37 -3.65
C LEU A 87 15.28 20.86 -3.17
N ALA A 88 16.04 21.66 -2.43
CA ALA A 88 17.32 21.26 -1.87
C ALA A 88 17.17 20.11 -0.88
N LEU A 89 16.17 20.18 0.00
CA LEU A 89 15.86 19.14 0.99
C LEU A 89 15.43 17.83 0.30
N VAL A 90 14.49 17.88 -0.65
CA VAL A 90 14.04 16.68 -1.37
C VAL A 90 15.20 16.05 -2.15
N THR A 91 16.06 16.87 -2.75
CA THR A 91 17.23 16.40 -3.50
C THR A 91 18.30 15.81 -2.59
N SER A 92 18.57 16.40 -1.42
CA SER A 92 19.55 15.86 -0.48
C SER A 92 19.10 14.52 0.08
N VAL A 93 17.81 14.38 0.44
CA VAL A 93 17.24 13.10 0.89
C VAL A 93 17.33 12.05 -0.23
N PHE A 94 17.01 12.42 -1.48
CA PHE A 94 17.14 11.51 -2.62
C PHE A 94 18.57 11.04 -2.86
N VAL A 95 19.56 11.95 -2.74
CA VAL A 95 20.98 11.62 -2.88
C VAL A 95 21.44 10.68 -1.76
N VAL A 96 21.10 10.99 -0.50
CA VAL A 96 21.43 10.14 0.65
C VAL A 96 20.84 8.75 0.45
N GLU A 97 19.58 8.65 0.07
CA GLU A 97 18.91 7.37 -0.16
C GLU A 97 19.53 6.58 -1.32
N SER A 98 19.90 7.25 -2.41
CA SER A 98 20.55 6.64 -3.58
C SER A 98 21.98 6.16 -3.31
N VAL A 99 22.65 6.72 -2.30
CA VAL A 99 23.99 6.28 -1.86
C VAL A 99 23.89 5.13 -0.86
N VAL A 100 22.88 5.15 0.01
CA VAL A 100 22.68 4.14 1.07
C VAL A 100 21.95 2.89 0.54
N SER A 101 21.15 3.02 -0.51
CA SER A 101 20.28 1.96 -1.04
C SER A 101 20.05 2.07 -2.56
N SER A 102 19.29 1.14 -3.14
CA SER A 102 18.89 1.22 -4.54
C SER A 102 18.11 2.51 -4.82
N PRO A 103 18.27 3.14 -5.99
CA PRO A 103 17.66 4.43 -6.28
C PRO A 103 16.13 4.35 -6.14
N PRO A 104 15.52 5.19 -5.28
CA PRO A 104 14.09 5.13 -5.02
C PRO A 104 13.30 5.67 -6.21
N THR A 105 12.07 5.18 -6.37
CA THR A 105 11.15 5.74 -7.39
C THR A 105 10.56 7.07 -6.91
N CYS A 106 10.50 8.09 -7.78
CA CYS A 106 9.73 9.31 -7.51
C CYS A 106 8.51 9.42 -8.41
N GLY A 107 7.30 9.43 -7.82
CA GLY A 107 6.03 9.75 -8.50
C GLY A 107 5.81 11.26 -8.70
N CYS A 108 6.85 12.00 -9.04
CA CYS A 108 6.87 13.47 -9.01
C CYS A 108 5.82 14.16 -9.93
N PHE A 109 5.21 13.43 -10.88
CA PHE A 109 4.17 13.92 -11.82
C PHE A 109 2.84 13.13 -11.75
N GLY A 110 2.60 12.35 -10.70
CA GLY A 110 1.35 11.62 -10.51
C GLY A 110 1.05 10.61 -11.62
N LEU A 111 -0.20 10.57 -12.11
CA LEU A 111 -0.74 9.61 -13.11
C LEU A 111 0.09 9.49 -14.41
N ILE A 112 0.85 10.53 -14.79
CA ILE A 112 1.68 10.52 -16.00
C ILE A 112 2.78 9.43 -15.90
N SER A 113 3.28 9.13 -14.70
CA SER A 113 4.27 8.07 -14.53
C SER A 113 3.71 6.66 -14.73
N ARG A 114 2.39 6.46 -14.62
CA ARG A 114 1.74 5.16 -14.88
C ARG A 114 1.66 4.84 -16.37
N TRP A 115 1.55 5.86 -17.23
CA TRP A 115 1.44 5.70 -18.68
C TRP A 115 2.75 5.38 -19.39
N HIS A 116 3.91 5.65 -18.77
CA HIS A 116 5.21 5.52 -19.45
C HIS A 116 5.96 4.21 -19.22
N GLY A 117 5.44 3.28 -18.40
CA GLY A 117 5.98 1.91 -18.21
C GLY A 117 7.45 1.79 -17.78
N SER A 118 8.18 2.90 -17.72
CA SER A 118 9.60 3.01 -17.48
C SER A 118 9.79 4.02 -16.34
N HIS A 119 10.30 3.53 -15.22
CA HIS A 119 10.69 4.41 -14.12
C HIS A 119 11.83 5.31 -14.61
N PRO A 120 11.72 6.65 -14.54
CA PRO A 120 12.78 7.53 -15.00
C PRO A 120 14.07 7.25 -14.24
N SER A 121 15.20 7.26 -14.95
CA SER A 121 16.51 6.99 -14.34
C SER A 121 16.81 7.99 -13.22
N ALA A 122 17.48 7.52 -12.16
CA ALA A 122 17.85 8.35 -11.01
C ALA A 122 18.60 9.64 -11.42
N TRP A 123 19.43 9.54 -12.47
CA TRP A 123 20.16 10.64 -13.09
C TRP A 123 19.25 11.71 -13.70
N LEU A 124 18.13 11.32 -14.32
CA LEU A 124 17.16 12.26 -14.88
C LEU A 124 16.45 13.05 -13.77
N LEU A 125 16.09 12.39 -12.67
CA LEU A 125 15.46 13.03 -11.51
C LEU A 125 16.40 14.02 -10.83
N LEU A 126 17.66 13.64 -10.62
CA LEU A 126 18.70 14.50 -10.08
C LEU A 126 18.96 15.71 -10.98
N GLY A 127 19.13 15.48 -12.29
CA GLY A 127 19.36 16.53 -13.29
C GLY A 127 18.21 17.54 -13.35
N ARG A 128 16.96 17.06 -13.30
CA ARG A 128 15.77 17.94 -13.25
C ARG A 128 15.78 18.83 -12.01
N ASN A 129 16.02 18.26 -10.82
CA ASN A 129 15.99 19.05 -9.58
C ASN A 129 17.11 20.09 -9.54
N LEU A 130 18.32 19.73 -9.99
CA LEU A 130 19.44 20.67 -10.11
C LEU A 130 19.14 21.79 -11.11
N LEU A 131 18.49 21.48 -12.24
CA LEU A 131 18.07 22.49 -13.22
C LEU A 131 17.04 23.46 -12.61
N LEU A 132 15.98 22.94 -11.97
CA LEU A 132 14.96 23.77 -11.33
C LEU A 132 15.55 24.66 -10.22
N LEU A 133 16.46 24.12 -9.40
CA LEU A 133 17.15 24.87 -8.37
C LEU A 133 18.04 25.97 -8.97
N GLY A 134 18.82 25.64 -10.02
CA GLY A 134 19.65 26.60 -10.75
C GLY A 134 18.84 27.72 -11.40
N MET A 135 17.63 27.43 -11.89
CA MET A 135 16.74 28.43 -12.47
C MET A 135 16.06 29.34 -11.42
N LEU A 136 16.04 28.96 -10.14
CA LEU A 136 15.56 29.79 -9.03
C LEU A 136 16.64 30.75 -8.48
N VAL A 137 17.93 30.42 -8.60
CA VAL A 137 19.06 31.25 -8.10
C VAL A 137 19.03 32.69 -8.60
N PRO A 138 18.78 32.99 -9.90
CA PRO A 138 18.72 34.36 -10.40
C PRO A 138 17.64 35.20 -9.73
N ALA A 139 16.57 34.60 -9.22
CA ALA A 139 15.51 35.32 -8.52
C ALA A 139 15.99 35.88 -7.18
N VAL A 140 16.89 35.19 -6.47
CA VAL A 140 17.47 35.65 -5.20
C VAL A 140 18.55 36.69 -5.47
N LEU A 141 19.41 36.46 -6.46
CA LEU A 141 20.52 37.38 -6.79
C LEU A 141 20.05 38.73 -7.38
N THR A 142 18.83 38.80 -7.89
CA THR A 142 18.28 40.03 -8.49
C THR A 142 17.28 40.76 -7.59
N GLN A 143 17.12 40.33 -6.33
CA GLN A 143 16.02 40.79 -5.46
C GLN A 143 16.29 42.07 -4.64
N ASP A 144 17.49 42.66 -4.66
CA ASP A 144 17.76 43.88 -3.90
C ASP A 144 17.90 45.13 -4.78
N ALA A 145 16.97 46.08 -4.59
CA ALA A 145 17.21 47.54 -4.55
C ALA A 145 15.93 48.43 -4.55
N SER A 146 14.76 48.03 -3.99
CA SER A 146 13.59 48.94 -4.05
C SER A 146 12.68 49.05 -2.81
N SER A 147 13.07 48.54 -1.64
CA SER A 147 12.25 48.70 -0.41
C SER A 147 12.99 49.49 0.65
N SER A 148 13.28 50.76 0.37
CA SER A 148 13.45 51.78 1.41
C SER A 148 12.06 52.19 1.91
N PRO A 149 11.66 51.90 3.16
CA PRO A 149 10.39 52.38 3.69
C PRO A 149 10.49 53.89 3.89
N LYS A 150 9.74 54.68 3.12
CA LYS A 150 9.54 56.10 3.41
C LYS A 150 8.66 56.19 4.65
N PHE A 151 9.28 56.40 5.81
CA PHE A 151 8.57 56.74 7.04
C PHE A 151 7.83 58.06 6.84
N ARG A 152 6.50 58.02 6.89
CA ARG A 152 5.63 59.20 6.94
C ARG A 152 4.95 59.17 8.30
N PRO A 153 5.20 60.13 9.20
CA PRO A 153 4.54 60.14 10.50
C PRO A 153 3.09 60.57 10.30
N LEU A 154 2.14 59.74 10.72
CA LEU A 154 0.73 60.11 10.82
C LEU A 154 0.33 60.16 12.29
N ALA A 155 -0.42 61.21 12.60
CA ALA A 155 -0.91 61.59 13.91
C ALA A 155 -1.64 60.44 14.61
N GLN A 156 -1.38 60.33 15.91
CA GLN A 156 -1.95 59.32 16.81
C GLN A 156 -3.38 59.73 17.21
N SER A 157 -4.36 58.90 16.85
CA SER A 157 -5.66 58.82 17.54
C SER A 157 -5.65 57.58 18.46
N PRO A 158 -6.30 57.64 19.64
CA PRO A 158 -6.27 56.54 20.59
C PRO A 158 -7.24 55.44 20.12
N GLU A 159 -6.71 54.38 19.50
CA GLU A 159 -7.48 53.18 19.22
C GLU A 159 -7.73 52.38 20.51
N VAL A 160 -9.01 52.07 20.73
CA VAL A 160 -9.46 51.11 21.74
C VAL A 160 -8.85 49.75 21.40
N LEU A 161 -7.90 49.30 22.23
CA LEU A 161 -7.20 48.02 22.12
C LEU A 161 -8.19 46.84 22.14
N ARG A 162 -8.70 46.45 20.96
CA ARG A 162 -9.29 45.13 20.78
C ARG A 162 -8.16 44.11 20.88
N ARG A 163 -8.15 43.31 21.94
CA ARG A 163 -7.24 42.17 22.13
C ARG A 163 -7.52 41.13 21.04
N GLY A 164 -6.88 41.28 19.89
CA GLY A 164 -6.80 40.26 18.86
C GLY A 164 -5.73 39.23 19.20
N PHE A 165 -5.95 37.97 18.82
CA PHE A 165 -4.95 36.91 18.92
C PHE A 165 -3.66 37.35 18.22
N SER A 166 -2.54 37.27 18.92
CA SER A 166 -1.24 37.55 18.32
C SER A 166 -0.85 36.41 17.37
N ILE A 167 -0.10 36.76 16.31
CA ILE A 167 0.47 35.77 15.39
C ILE A 167 1.34 34.76 16.15
N ALA A 168 2.01 35.18 17.23
CA ALA A 168 2.83 34.33 18.08
C ALA A 168 2.01 33.28 18.84
N GLU A 169 0.87 33.65 19.42
CA GLU A 169 -0.02 32.71 20.12
C GLU A 169 -0.57 31.66 19.16
N LEU A 170 -1.00 32.06 17.96
CA LEU A 170 -1.46 31.11 16.94
C LEU A 170 -0.34 30.16 16.49
N LEU A 171 0.89 30.66 16.35
CA LEU A 171 2.09 29.87 16.02
C LEU A 171 2.41 28.82 17.08
N VAL A 172 2.29 29.16 18.37
CA VAL A 172 2.50 28.20 19.47
C VAL A 172 1.42 27.12 19.45
N VAL A 173 0.15 27.49 19.22
CA VAL A 173 -0.96 26.53 19.18
C VAL A 173 -0.77 25.50 18.05
N ILE A 174 -0.46 25.95 16.83
CA ILE A 174 -0.22 25.01 15.72
C ILE A 174 1.03 24.14 15.96
N ALA A 175 2.07 24.69 16.61
CA ALA A 175 3.26 23.92 16.95
C ALA A 175 2.94 22.82 17.97
N VAL A 176 2.18 23.13 19.01
CA VAL A 176 1.75 22.15 20.03
C VAL A 176 0.82 21.10 19.42
N VAL A 177 -0.18 21.50 18.63
CA VAL A 177 -1.08 20.56 17.94
C VAL A 177 -0.28 19.65 16.99
N GLY A 178 0.70 20.19 16.26
CA GLY A 178 1.57 19.43 15.37
C GLY A 178 2.36 18.35 16.12
N VAL A 179 2.94 18.69 17.28
CA VAL A 179 3.65 17.71 18.13
C VAL A 179 2.70 16.63 18.65
N LEU A 180 1.51 17.01 19.13
CA LEU A 180 0.52 16.06 19.64
C LEU A 180 0.05 15.08 18.55
N VAL A 181 -0.25 15.58 17.34
CA VAL A 181 -0.65 14.75 16.20
C VAL A 181 0.49 13.82 15.78
N ALA A 182 1.73 14.31 15.74
CA ALA A 182 2.89 13.51 15.38
C ALA A 182 3.11 12.31 16.32
N LEU A 183 2.81 12.46 17.62
CA LEU A 183 2.89 11.39 18.61
C LEU A 183 1.67 10.46 18.61
N ALA A 184 0.47 10.99 18.35
CA ALA A 184 -0.77 10.22 18.40
C ALA A 184 -0.98 9.29 17.19
N LEU A 185 -0.62 9.74 15.98
CA LEU A 185 -0.82 8.99 14.74
C LEU A 185 -0.14 7.60 14.69
N PRO A 186 1.12 7.40 15.11
CA PRO A 186 1.73 6.07 15.10
C PRO A 186 1.04 5.10 16.06
N MET A 187 0.53 5.59 17.20
CA MET A 187 -0.24 4.78 18.14
C MET A 187 -1.58 4.35 17.52
N LEU A 188 -2.30 5.28 16.89
CA LEU A 188 -3.57 4.99 16.23
C LEU A 188 -3.41 4.01 15.07
N SER A 189 -2.38 4.15 14.24
CA SER A 189 -2.12 3.23 13.13
C SER A 189 -1.88 1.80 13.61
N ARG A 190 -1.09 1.62 14.68
CA ARG A 190 -0.87 0.31 15.31
C ARG A 190 -2.17 -0.27 15.88
N SER A 191 -2.93 0.55 16.61
CA SER A 191 -4.22 0.14 17.19
C SER A 191 -5.23 -0.27 16.12
N MET A 192 -5.30 0.46 15.00
CA MET A 192 -6.19 0.12 13.89
C MET A 192 -5.76 -1.16 13.17
N LYS A 193 -4.44 -1.39 12.99
CA LYS A 193 -3.94 -2.65 12.42
C LYS A 193 -4.33 -3.83 13.33
N GLU A 194 -4.12 -3.71 14.64
CA GLU A 194 -4.46 -4.77 15.59
C GLU A 194 -5.98 -5.00 15.68
N ALA A 195 -6.79 -3.94 15.64
CA ALA A 195 -8.24 -4.05 15.63
C ALA A 195 -8.75 -4.77 14.37
N ARG A 196 -8.23 -4.43 13.19
CA ARG A 196 -8.58 -5.11 11.93
C ARG A 196 -8.18 -6.57 11.92
N SER A 197 -6.98 -6.88 12.41
CA SER A 197 -6.51 -8.24 12.56
C SER A 197 -7.36 -9.05 13.55
N THR A 198 -7.73 -8.46 14.70
CA THR A 198 -8.65 -9.09 15.65
C THR A 198 -10.01 -9.38 15.03
N ALA A 199 -10.56 -8.42 14.27
CA ALA A 199 -11.80 -8.62 13.52
C ALA A 199 -11.66 -9.71 12.45
N SER A 200 -10.52 -9.77 11.77
CA SER A 200 -10.24 -10.81 10.77
C SER A 200 -10.08 -12.20 11.39
N LEU A 201 -9.48 -12.31 12.57
CA LEU A 201 -9.43 -13.55 13.33
C LEU A 201 -10.83 -14.04 13.71
N ALA A 202 -11.72 -13.12 14.10
CA ALA A 202 -13.11 -13.43 14.37
C ALA A 202 -13.83 -13.89 13.08
N ASN A 203 -13.62 -13.21 11.95
CA ASN A 203 -14.15 -13.63 10.65
C ASN A 203 -13.63 -15.00 10.24
N LEU A 204 -12.34 -15.27 10.37
CA LEU A 204 -11.72 -16.59 10.13
C LEU A 204 -12.45 -17.69 10.90
N LYS A 205 -12.69 -17.47 12.19
CA LYS A 205 -13.40 -18.42 13.05
C LYS A 205 -14.84 -18.64 12.59
N SER A 206 -15.55 -17.56 12.25
CA SER A 206 -16.91 -17.63 11.72
C SER A 206 -16.93 -18.41 10.39
N HIS A 207 -16.03 -18.10 9.46
CA HIS A 207 -15.90 -18.79 8.18
C HIS A 207 -15.58 -20.27 8.34
N ALA A 208 -14.66 -20.64 9.25
CA ALA A 208 -14.36 -22.05 9.54
C ALA A 208 -15.55 -22.79 10.14
N THR A 209 -16.38 -22.10 10.93
CA THR A 209 -17.65 -22.63 11.43
C THR A 209 -18.61 -22.92 10.26
N VAL A 210 -18.72 -22.01 9.30
CA VAL A 210 -19.53 -22.22 8.08
C VAL A 210 -18.99 -23.40 7.25
N VAL A 211 -17.68 -23.51 7.07
CA VAL A 211 -17.06 -24.65 6.35
C VAL A 211 -17.35 -25.97 7.07
N THR A 212 -17.30 -25.99 8.41
CA THR A 212 -17.62 -27.19 9.20
C THR A 212 -19.10 -27.56 9.10
N LEU A 213 -19.99 -26.57 9.09
CA LEU A 213 -21.42 -26.78 8.86
C LEU A 213 -21.66 -27.37 7.46
N TYR A 214 -21.01 -26.82 6.44
CA TYR A 214 -21.03 -27.38 5.09
C TYR A 214 -20.59 -28.84 5.06
N CYS A 215 -19.49 -29.19 5.75
CA CYS A 215 -19.01 -30.57 5.80
C CYS A 215 -20.07 -31.48 6.42
N THR A 216 -20.74 -31.02 7.47
CA THR A 216 -21.83 -31.77 8.14
C THR A 216 -22.97 -32.06 7.17
N ASP A 217 -23.35 -31.09 6.34
CA ASP A 217 -24.43 -31.21 5.37
C ASP A 217 -24.00 -31.96 4.08
N SER A 218 -22.70 -32.03 3.80
CA SER A 218 -22.11 -32.57 2.57
C SER A 218 -21.33 -33.87 2.78
N ALA A 219 -21.87 -34.78 3.61
CA ALA A 219 -21.29 -36.10 3.88
C ALA A 219 -19.82 -36.09 4.36
N ASP A 220 -19.49 -35.12 5.21
CA ASP A 220 -18.17 -34.92 5.83
C ASP A 220 -17.07 -34.51 4.85
N VAL A 221 -17.43 -34.00 3.67
CA VAL A 221 -16.49 -33.59 2.62
C VAL A 221 -16.27 -32.07 2.68
N PHE A 222 -15.00 -31.65 2.56
CA PHE A 222 -14.67 -30.23 2.44
C PHE A 222 -15.23 -29.62 1.15
N PRO A 223 -15.43 -28.28 1.10
CA PRO A 223 -15.98 -27.61 -0.07
C PRO A 223 -15.24 -27.99 -1.34
N TRP A 224 -15.97 -28.62 -2.25
CA TRP A 224 -15.48 -29.09 -3.54
C TRP A 224 -16.55 -28.90 -4.58
N PHE A 225 -16.27 -28.06 -5.57
CA PHE A 225 -17.24 -27.68 -6.60
C PHE A 225 -16.59 -27.56 -7.97
N SER A 226 -15.48 -28.27 -8.18
CA SER A 226 -14.92 -28.52 -9.52
C SER A 226 -15.46 -29.84 -10.07
N ASP A 227 -15.72 -29.89 -11.38
CA ASP A 227 -15.94 -31.16 -12.06
C ASP A 227 -14.67 -32.02 -11.90
N PRO A 228 -14.79 -33.30 -11.47
CA PRO A 228 -13.66 -34.18 -11.20
C PRO A 228 -12.73 -34.45 -12.40
N VAL A 229 -13.05 -33.96 -13.61
CA VAL A 229 -12.25 -34.23 -14.83
C VAL A 229 -11.80 -32.95 -15.57
N THR A 230 -12.22 -31.74 -15.14
CA THR A 230 -11.88 -30.51 -15.87
C THR A 230 -10.68 -29.78 -15.24
N TRP A 231 -9.76 -29.34 -16.09
CA TRP A 231 -8.55 -28.63 -15.70
C TRP A 231 -8.80 -27.22 -15.17
N ASN A 232 -9.92 -26.65 -15.59
CA ASN A 232 -10.41 -25.38 -15.10
C ASN A 232 -11.73 -25.59 -14.35
N LEU A 233 -11.88 -24.77 -13.32
CA LEU A 233 -13.12 -24.50 -12.63
C LEU A 233 -13.90 -23.49 -13.46
N ASP A 234 -14.94 -23.96 -14.15
CA ASP A 234 -15.89 -23.10 -14.85
C ASP A 234 -16.99 -22.70 -13.86
N LEU A 235 -16.98 -21.44 -13.45
CA LEU A 235 -17.97 -20.85 -12.55
C LEU A 235 -18.93 -19.98 -13.36
N GLU A 236 -20.22 -20.34 -13.30
CA GLU A 236 -21.30 -19.48 -13.77
C GLU A 236 -21.76 -18.61 -12.59
N TYR A 237 -21.60 -17.29 -12.70
CA TYR A 237 -22.16 -16.35 -11.72
C TYR A 237 -22.84 -15.17 -12.42
N GLY A 238 -24.17 -15.14 -12.36
CA GLY A 238 -24.97 -14.22 -13.16
C GLY A 238 -24.88 -14.57 -14.65
N ASP A 239 -24.65 -13.58 -15.52
CA ASP A 239 -24.51 -13.75 -16.98
C ASP A 239 -23.04 -13.92 -17.44
N ARG A 240 -22.13 -14.35 -16.55
CA ARG A 240 -20.70 -14.44 -16.85
C ARG A 240 -20.12 -15.81 -16.48
N ASP A 241 -19.38 -16.35 -17.43
CA ASP A 241 -18.59 -17.57 -17.27
C ASP A 241 -17.15 -17.21 -16.90
N TYR A 242 -16.67 -17.77 -15.79
CA TYR A 242 -15.30 -17.60 -15.35
C TYR A 242 -14.59 -18.95 -15.36
N SER A 243 -13.47 -19.06 -16.07
CA SER A 243 -12.65 -20.27 -16.10
C SER A 243 -11.36 -20.03 -15.32
N TYR A 244 -11.18 -20.73 -14.20
CA TYR A 244 -10.02 -20.59 -13.31
C TYR A 244 -9.22 -21.88 -13.16
N PRO A 245 -7.91 -21.85 -12.89
CA PRO A 245 -7.14 -23.04 -12.55
C PRO A 245 -7.76 -23.79 -11.36
N HIS A 246 -7.70 -25.13 -11.34
CA HIS A 246 -8.23 -25.98 -10.25
C HIS A 246 -7.98 -25.43 -8.84
N PHE A 247 -6.71 -25.16 -8.50
CA PHE A 247 -6.34 -24.69 -7.15
C PHE A 247 -6.72 -23.23 -6.86
N PHE A 248 -7.25 -22.49 -7.84
CA PHE A 248 -7.89 -21.19 -7.59
C PHE A 248 -9.14 -21.31 -6.72
N LEU A 249 -9.70 -22.53 -6.60
CA LEU A 249 -10.72 -22.89 -5.63
C LEU A 249 -10.35 -22.43 -4.21
N ALA A 250 -9.05 -22.41 -3.86
CA ALA A 250 -8.57 -21.88 -2.58
C ALA A 250 -8.99 -20.42 -2.36
N HIS A 251 -9.06 -19.62 -3.41
CA HIS A 251 -9.46 -18.21 -3.35
C HIS A 251 -10.98 -18.02 -3.45
N VAL A 252 -11.65 -18.80 -4.29
CA VAL A 252 -13.09 -18.66 -4.58
C VAL A 252 -13.97 -19.63 -3.81
N TRP A 253 -13.45 -20.29 -2.78
CA TRP A 253 -14.10 -21.34 -1.99
C TRP A 253 -15.53 -20.98 -1.52
N GLY A 254 -15.81 -19.70 -1.27
CA GLY A 254 -17.14 -19.30 -0.82
C GLY A 254 -18.22 -19.34 -1.90
N VAL A 255 -17.87 -19.52 -3.18
CA VAL A 255 -18.82 -19.77 -4.28
C VAL A 255 -19.64 -21.04 -4.00
N GLY A 256 -18.98 -22.13 -3.60
CA GLY A 256 -19.68 -23.37 -3.24
C GLY A 256 -20.48 -23.29 -1.93
N LEU A 257 -20.34 -22.18 -1.19
CA LEU A 257 -21.03 -21.93 0.08
C LEU A 257 -22.00 -20.75 -0.03
N VAL A 258 -22.34 -20.29 -1.23
CA VAL A 258 -23.17 -19.11 -1.46
C VAL A 258 -24.49 -19.12 -0.69
N ASP A 259 -25.11 -20.29 -0.52
CA ASP A 259 -26.36 -20.43 0.25
C ASP A 259 -26.17 -20.10 1.75
N TYR A 260 -24.96 -20.31 2.29
CA TYR A 260 -24.60 -19.92 3.66
C TYR A 260 -24.24 -18.43 3.78
N TYR A 261 -24.14 -17.73 2.65
CA TYR A 261 -23.84 -16.29 2.55
C TYR A 261 -24.99 -15.52 1.88
N GLU A 262 -26.23 -15.91 2.17
CA GLU A 262 -27.44 -15.23 1.71
C GLU A 262 -27.60 -15.16 0.18
N GLY A 263 -26.97 -16.07 -0.57
CA GLY A 263 -27.00 -16.04 -2.03
C GLY A 263 -26.06 -15.00 -2.66
N ILE A 264 -25.18 -14.35 -1.88
CA ILE A 264 -24.35 -13.23 -2.33
C ILE A 264 -22.90 -13.66 -2.52
N TRP A 265 -22.35 -13.39 -3.71
CA TRP A 265 -20.93 -13.54 -3.99
C TRP A 265 -20.33 -12.35 -4.76
N PRO A 266 -19.12 -11.89 -4.39
CA PRO A 266 -18.45 -12.14 -3.11
C PRO A 266 -19.22 -11.47 -1.95
N HIS A 267 -19.37 -12.16 -0.83
CA HIS A 267 -20.00 -11.58 0.36
C HIS A 267 -19.05 -10.61 1.08
N ALA A 268 -19.55 -9.50 1.62
CA ALA A 268 -18.72 -8.46 2.25
C ALA A 268 -17.86 -8.98 3.43
N ALA A 269 -18.31 -10.04 4.10
CA ALA A 269 -17.56 -10.69 5.19
C ALA A 269 -16.25 -11.35 4.72
N MET A 270 -16.16 -11.72 3.44
CA MET A 270 -14.97 -12.36 2.85
C MET A 270 -13.86 -11.36 2.53
N ALA A 271 -14.14 -10.07 2.58
CA ALA A 271 -13.11 -9.04 2.51
C ALA A 271 -12.42 -8.88 3.87
N TYR A 272 -11.14 -8.55 3.85
CA TYR A 272 -10.45 -8.15 5.07
C TYR A 272 -11.00 -6.82 5.61
N PRO A 273 -11.22 -6.68 6.93
CA PRO A 273 -11.64 -5.41 7.53
C PRO A 273 -10.80 -4.20 7.12
N GLY A 274 -11.44 -3.26 6.40
CA GLY A 274 -10.81 -2.02 5.94
C GLY A 274 -10.15 -2.09 4.56
N VAL A 275 -10.31 -3.20 3.83
CA VAL A 275 -9.97 -3.34 2.40
C VAL A 275 -11.26 -3.64 1.62
N ARG A 276 -11.35 -3.18 0.38
CA ARG A 276 -12.56 -3.28 -0.47
C ARG A 276 -12.43 -4.27 -1.63
N GLU A 277 -11.39 -5.09 -1.67
CA GLU A 277 -11.09 -6.00 -2.78
C GLU A 277 -11.18 -7.46 -2.33
N ASP A 278 -11.87 -8.27 -3.14
CA ASP A 278 -11.92 -9.74 -3.26
C ASP A 278 -11.88 -10.61 -1.98
N CYS A 279 -11.94 -11.93 -2.17
CA CYS A 279 -11.88 -12.89 -1.07
C CYS A 279 -10.48 -12.87 -0.42
N SER A 280 -10.39 -12.37 0.80
CA SER A 280 -9.13 -12.20 1.55
C SER A 280 -8.76 -13.42 2.40
N TYR A 281 -9.64 -14.42 2.45
CA TYR A 281 -9.48 -15.67 3.19
C TYR A 281 -9.37 -16.81 2.20
N TYR A 282 -8.36 -17.66 2.34
CA TYR A 282 -8.06 -18.74 1.42
C TYR A 282 -8.32 -20.08 2.09
N LEU A 283 -9.10 -20.93 1.45
CA LEU A 283 -9.24 -22.33 1.84
C LEU A 283 -7.94 -23.07 1.54
N SER A 284 -7.46 -23.87 2.49
CA SER A 284 -6.19 -24.59 2.29
C SER A 284 -6.26 -25.49 1.06
N SER A 285 -5.32 -25.30 0.12
CA SER A 285 -5.22 -26.13 -1.09
C SER A 285 -5.06 -27.61 -0.75
N THR A 286 -4.49 -27.93 0.42
CA THR A 286 -4.36 -29.33 0.87
C THR A 286 -5.69 -30.08 1.03
N LEU A 287 -6.82 -29.38 1.08
CA LEU A 287 -8.16 -29.97 1.13
C LEU A 287 -8.69 -30.39 -0.26
N MET A 288 -7.95 -30.03 -1.32
CA MET A 288 -8.34 -30.15 -2.74
C MET A 288 -7.53 -31.21 -3.51
N ALA A 289 -6.68 -31.96 -2.81
CA ALA A 289 -5.93 -33.07 -3.39
C ALA A 289 -5.57 -34.11 -2.33
N SER A 290 -5.34 -35.33 -2.79
CA SER A 290 -4.97 -36.45 -1.93
C SER A 290 -3.66 -36.18 -1.17
N PRO A 291 -3.45 -36.77 0.01
CA PRO A 291 -2.20 -36.65 0.77
C PRO A 291 -0.94 -36.92 -0.04
N GLU A 292 -1.01 -37.89 -0.96
CA GLU A 292 0.09 -38.30 -1.85
C GLU A 292 0.46 -37.21 -2.86
N TYR A 293 -0.49 -36.36 -3.26
CA TYR A 293 -0.22 -35.21 -4.11
C TYR A 293 0.75 -34.21 -3.47
N TRP A 294 0.72 -34.14 -2.14
CA TRP A 294 1.54 -33.23 -1.35
C TRP A 294 2.87 -33.86 -0.92
N ASP A 295 3.23 -34.99 -1.52
CA ASP A 295 4.55 -35.60 -1.40
C ASP A 295 5.28 -35.47 -2.74
N GLY A 296 6.48 -34.87 -2.71
CA GLY A 296 7.29 -34.66 -3.91
C GLY A 296 7.67 -35.95 -4.63
N LEU A 297 7.68 -37.09 -3.94
CA LEU A 297 7.99 -38.40 -4.54
C LEU A 297 6.75 -39.13 -5.06
N ALA A 298 5.57 -38.88 -4.49
CA ALA A 298 4.32 -39.58 -4.83
C ALA A 298 3.37 -38.76 -5.72
N ARG A 299 3.70 -37.50 -6.00
CA ARG A 299 2.92 -36.62 -6.88
C ARG A 299 2.97 -37.10 -8.32
N ASN A 300 1.84 -37.59 -8.81
CA ASN A 300 1.68 -38.19 -10.13
C ASN A 300 0.83 -37.35 -11.10
N GLY A 301 0.00 -36.42 -10.61
CA GLY A 301 -0.75 -35.51 -11.46
C GLY A 301 -2.19 -35.27 -11.02
N PRO A 302 -3.05 -34.77 -11.92
CA PRO A 302 -4.43 -34.40 -11.62
C PRO A 302 -5.33 -35.54 -11.15
N GLU A 303 -4.99 -36.81 -11.38
CA GLU A 303 -5.74 -37.97 -10.85
C GLU A 303 -5.81 -37.99 -9.31
N GLN A 304 -4.93 -37.23 -8.65
CA GLN A 304 -4.89 -37.08 -7.21
C GLN A 304 -5.72 -35.88 -6.72
N TRP A 305 -6.29 -35.07 -7.62
CA TRP A 305 -7.16 -33.96 -7.27
C TRP A 305 -8.54 -34.48 -6.89
N LYS A 306 -8.86 -34.36 -5.61
CA LYS A 306 -10.13 -34.82 -5.06
C LYS A 306 -10.40 -34.13 -3.74
N ALA A 307 -11.69 -33.94 -3.46
CA ALA A 307 -12.16 -33.46 -2.18
C ALA A 307 -11.63 -34.36 -1.05
N GLN A 308 -11.16 -33.74 0.04
CA GLN A 308 -10.81 -34.44 1.25
C GLN A 308 -11.98 -34.47 2.23
N MET A 309 -12.04 -35.51 3.04
CA MET A 309 -13.01 -35.63 4.13
C MET A 309 -12.43 -35.03 5.40
N LEU A 310 -13.29 -34.42 6.22
CA LEU A 310 -12.92 -33.81 7.48
C LEU A 310 -12.31 -34.84 8.44
N HIS A 311 -12.87 -36.05 8.53
CA HIS A 311 -12.32 -37.13 9.35
C HIS A 311 -10.94 -37.65 8.91
N ASN A 312 -10.47 -37.35 7.69
CA ASN A 312 -9.15 -37.74 7.21
C ASN A 312 -8.03 -36.81 7.73
N VAL A 313 -8.38 -35.74 8.44
CA VAL A 313 -7.41 -34.80 9.00
C VAL A 313 -6.78 -35.39 10.27
N THR A 314 -5.49 -35.74 10.20
CA THR A 314 -4.78 -36.40 11.31
C THR A 314 -4.50 -35.46 12.49
N PHE A 315 -4.29 -34.16 12.21
CA PHE A 315 -3.88 -33.17 13.22
C PHE A 315 -4.76 -31.92 13.18
N PRO A 316 -6.03 -32.00 13.60
CA PRO A 316 -6.99 -30.92 13.39
C PRO A 316 -6.57 -29.59 14.04
N GLY A 317 -5.98 -29.62 15.25
CA GLY A 317 -5.45 -28.43 15.93
C GLY A 317 -4.07 -27.95 15.45
N LYS A 318 -3.55 -28.53 14.36
CA LYS A 318 -2.29 -28.13 13.70
C LYS A 318 -2.45 -28.01 12.19
N LYS A 319 -3.66 -28.21 11.67
CA LYS A 319 -3.97 -28.18 10.25
C LYS A 319 -4.76 -26.91 9.94
N ALA A 320 -4.25 -26.08 9.04
CA ALA A 320 -4.95 -24.90 8.58
C ALA A 320 -6.14 -25.31 7.70
N MET A 321 -7.32 -24.81 8.05
CA MET A 321 -8.53 -24.87 7.23
C MET A 321 -8.61 -23.63 6.34
N LEU A 322 -8.54 -22.45 6.95
CA LEU A 322 -8.54 -21.15 6.27
C LEU A 322 -7.31 -20.34 6.67
N VAL A 323 -6.78 -19.57 5.72
CA VAL A 323 -5.62 -18.71 5.89
C VAL A 323 -5.96 -17.30 5.43
N THR A 324 -5.58 -16.28 6.20
CA THR A 324 -5.83 -14.89 5.78
C THR A 324 -4.63 -14.24 5.12
N ALA A 325 -4.84 -13.57 3.99
CA ALA A 325 -3.78 -12.98 3.16
C ALA A 325 -3.23 -11.60 3.59
N ILE A 326 -3.38 -11.20 4.85
CA ILE A 326 -2.98 -9.83 5.27
C ILE A 326 -1.55 -9.79 5.79
N ASP A 327 -0.62 -9.79 4.84
CA ASP A 327 0.46 -8.81 4.88
C ASP A 327 0.82 -8.48 3.43
N SER A 328 0.03 -7.58 2.84
CA SER A 328 0.17 -7.06 1.46
C SER A 328 1.49 -6.33 1.18
N GLN A 329 2.51 -6.52 2.03
CA GLN A 329 3.88 -6.06 1.81
C GLN A 329 4.66 -7.00 0.90
N PHE A 330 4.12 -8.19 0.65
CA PHE A 330 4.64 -9.12 -0.33
C PHE A 330 3.58 -9.37 -1.39
N PRO A 331 4.00 -9.73 -2.61
CA PRO A 331 3.05 -10.22 -3.59
C PRO A 331 2.22 -11.39 -3.04
N TRP A 332 1.00 -11.58 -3.55
CA TRP A 332 0.06 -12.65 -3.14
C TRP A 332 0.66 -14.08 -3.16
N TRP A 333 1.80 -14.28 -3.83
CA TRP A 333 2.57 -15.52 -3.85
C TRP A 333 3.65 -15.65 -2.75
N SER A 334 3.76 -14.72 -1.79
CA SER A 334 4.81 -14.72 -0.78
C SER A 334 4.29 -14.33 0.60
N PHE A 335 3.79 -15.29 1.37
CA PHE A 335 3.51 -15.13 2.80
C PHE A 335 4.82 -15.09 3.60
N LYS A 336 5.57 -13.98 3.52
CA LYS A 336 6.79 -13.74 4.32
C LYS A 336 6.55 -12.71 5.43
N GLY A 337 5.35 -12.73 6.02
CA GLY A 337 5.03 -11.93 7.20
C GLY A 337 5.66 -12.52 8.47
N PRO A 338 5.89 -11.71 9.53
CA PRO A 338 6.39 -12.20 10.82
C PRO A 338 5.38 -13.12 11.53
N THR A 339 4.11 -13.06 11.13
CA THR A 339 3.01 -13.86 11.66
C THR A 339 2.04 -14.24 10.55
N ALA A 340 1.37 -15.38 10.70
CA ALA A 340 0.24 -15.80 9.86
C ALA A 340 -1.00 -16.04 10.73
N GLU A 341 -2.18 -15.82 10.17
CA GLU A 341 -3.47 -16.02 10.85
C GLU A 341 -4.20 -17.16 10.18
N PHE A 342 -4.57 -18.16 10.97
CA PHE A 342 -5.26 -19.34 10.49
C PHE A 342 -6.51 -19.60 11.31
N ALA A 343 -7.53 -20.10 10.64
CA ALA A 343 -8.49 -20.99 11.29
C ALA A 343 -8.01 -22.43 11.09
N LEU A 344 -7.99 -23.18 12.18
CA LEU A 344 -7.59 -24.57 12.21
C LEU A 344 -8.80 -25.49 12.05
N VAL A 345 -8.53 -26.73 11.64
CA VAL A 345 -9.58 -27.72 11.42
C VAL A 345 -10.32 -28.10 12.72
N ASP A 346 -9.70 -27.90 13.89
CA ASP A 346 -10.37 -28.07 15.20
C ASP A 346 -11.38 -26.95 15.55
N GLY A 347 -11.56 -25.95 14.67
CA GLY A 347 -12.46 -24.81 14.88
C GLY A 347 -11.84 -23.66 15.68
N SER A 348 -10.58 -23.76 16.10
CA SER A 348 -9.85 -22.64 16.69
C SER A 348 -9.33 -21.69 15.60
N ALA A 349 -9.14 -20.41 15.95
CA ALA A 349 -8.47 -19.45 15.08
C ALA A 349 -7.44 -18.69 15.90
N ALA A 350 -6.21 -18.60 15.39
CA ALA A 350 -5.12 -17.96 16.09
C ALA A 350 -4.08 -17.36 15.15
N ARG A 351 -3.30 -16.41 15.69
CA ARG A 351 -2.13 -15.83 15.05
C ARG A 351 -0.89 -16.62 15.46
N PHE A 352 -0.11 -17.08 14.50
CA PHE A 352 1.09 -17.87 14.71
C PHE A 352 2.33 -17.11 14.24
N PRO A 353 3.42 -17.08 15.02
CA PRO A 353 4.69 -16.51 14.57
C PRO A 353 5.31 -17.41 13.50
N ALA A 354 6.03 -16.82 12.55
CA ALA A 354 6.69 -17.56 11.46
C ALA A 354 7.57 -18.73 11.94
N ALA A 355 8.20 -18.59 13.11
CA ALA A 355 9.03 -19.64 13.72
C ALA A 355 8.28 -20.91 14.12
N ARG A 356 6.94 -20.89 14.20
CA ARG A 356 6.11 -22.07 14.49
C ARG A 356 5.46 -22.68 13.24
N LEU A 357 5.64 -22.04 12.08
CA LEU A 357 5.04 -22.48 10.84
C LEU A 357 5.95 -23.52 10.19
N ILE A 358 5.35 -24.62 9.74
CA ILE A 358 6.09 -25.63 8.98
C ILE A 358 6.29 -25.13 7.56
N GLU A 359 7.53 -25.28 7.06
CA GLU A 359 7.89 -24.82 5.71
C GLU A 359 7.01 -25.50 4.65
N PRO A 360 6.39 -24.74 3.75
CA PRO A 360 5.49 -25.31 2.78
C PRO A 360 6.25 -26.08 1.70
N LEU A 361 5.53 -26.94 0.98
CA LEU A 361 6.11 -27.69 -0.12
C LEU A 361 6.63 -26.74 -1.21
N LEU A 362 7.91 -26.83 -1.56
CA LEU A 362 8.58 -25.90 -2.49
C LEU A 362 7.91 -25.77 -3.86
N THR A 363 7.27 -26.83 -4.33
CA THR A 363 6.58 -26.87 -5.63
C THR A 363 5.12 -26.41 -5.55
N GLY A 364 4.63 -25.97 -4.38
CA GLY A 364 3.26 -25.51 -4.16
C GLY A 364 2.22 -26.54 -4.60
N ASP A 365 1.22 -26.06 -5.34
CA ASP A 365 0.22 -26.86 -6.02
C ASP A 365 0.82 -27.76 -7.09
N GLY A 366 2.06 -27.52 -7.55
CA GLY A 366 2.77 -28.35 -8.50
C GLY A 366 3.07 -27.67 -9.83
N ARG A 367 3.45 -28.48 -10.82
CA ARG A 367 3.88 -28.03 -12.16
C ARG A 367 2.89 -28.37 -13.26
N TRP A 368 1.72 -28.87 -12.89
CA TRP A 368 0.71 -29.37 -13.82
C TRP A 368 -0.22 -28.24 -14.27
N TYR A 369 -0.83 -28.36 -15.44
CA TYR A 369 -1.82 -27.39 -15.90
C TYR A 369 -3.04 -27.42 -14.96
N GLY A 370 -3.47 -26.27 -14.41
CA GLY A 370 -4.51 -26.16 -13.36
C GLY A 370 -3.97 -25.83 -11.96
N THR A 371 -2.65 -25.78 -11.77
CA THR A 371 -2.03 -25.29 -10.53
C THR A 371 -2.05 -23.77 -10.45
N TYR A 372 -2.38 -23.23 -9.28
CA TYR A 372 -2.43 -21.78 -9.08
C TYR A 372 -1.08 -21.22 -8.63
N LEU A 373 -0.39 -21.92 -7.74
CA LEU A 373 0.89 -21.50 -7.18
C LEU A 373 1.98 -22.56 -7.39
N PRO A 374 3.04 -22.27 -8.18
CA PRO A 374 4.17 -23.17 -8.35
C PRO A 374 5.13 -23.16 -7.14
N ILE A 375 4.82 -22.37 -6.12
CA ILE A 375 5.60 -22.24 -4.88
C ILE A 375 4.72 -22.43 -3.64
N GLY A 376 5.32 -22.99 -2.61
CA GLY A 376 4.70 -23.24 -1.31
C GLY A 376 4.20 -21.97 -0.61
N VAL A 377 3.06 -22.07 0.10
CA VAL A 377 2.51 -21.02 0.95
C VAL A 377 2.12 -21.65 2.28
N TYR A 378 2.50 -21.01 3.39
CA TYR A 378 2.20 -21.50 4.75
C TYR A 378 0.70 -21.72 4.95
N GLY A 379 0.32 -22.87 5.51
CA GLY A 379 -1.08 -23.25 5.74
C GLY A 379 -1.84 -23.68 4.48
N LEU A 380 -1.45 -23.22 3.28
CA LEU A 380 -2.04 -23.66 2.02
C LEU A 380 -1.40 -24.96 1.50
N HIS A 381 -0.08 -25.09 1.60
CA HIS A 381 0.70 -26.20 1.03
C HIS A 381 1.53 -26.88 2.11
N THR A 382 1.23 -28.14 2.43
CA THR A 382 1.92 -28.88 3.48
C THR A 382 2.16 -30.31 3.09
N VAL A 383 3.34 -30.84 3.42
CA VAL A 383 3.74 -32.22 3.12
C VAL A 383 2.73 -33.19 3.72
N ARG A 384 2.28 -34.17 2.94
CA ARG A 384 1.19 -35.13 3.26
C ARG A 384 -0.22 -34.52 3.37
N GLY A 385 -0.43 -33.27 2.94
CA GLY A 385 -1.76 -32.68 2.80
C GLY A 385 -2.53 -32.61 4.11
N VAL A 386 -3.75 -33.19 4.13
CA VAL A 386 -4.61 -33.31 5.32
C VAL A 386 -4.02 -34.17 6.44
N GLN A 387 -3.09 -35.08 6.12
CA GLN A 387 -2.38 -35.89 7.11
C GLN A 387 -1.13 -35.20 7.67
N GLY A 388 -0.76 -34.04 7.13
CA GLY A 388 0.35 -33.22 7.58
C GLY A 388 -0.04 -32.23 8.68
N ARG A 389 0.94 -31.42 9.09
CA ARG A 389 0.76 -30.31 10.04
C ARG A 389 1.27 -29.04 9.39
N ASP A 390 0.57 -27.93 9.59
CA ASP A 390 0.99 -26.60 9.16
C ASP A 390 1.74 -25.86 10.28
N ILE A 391 1.66 -26.39 11.52
CA ILE A 391 2.19 -25.77 12.74
C ILE A 391 2.92 -26.82 13.58
N GLU A 392 4.06 -26.42 14.16
CA GLU A 392 4.81 -27.20 15.16
C GLU A 392 4.07 -27.32 16.50
#